data_AF-A0A6N8F4A9-F1
#
_entry.id   AF-A0A6N8F4A9-F1
#
_cell.length_a   1.000
_cell.length_b   1.000
_cell.length_c   1.000
_cell.angle_alpha   90.00
_cell.angle_beta   90.00
_cell.angle_gamma   90.00
#
_symmetry.space_group_name_H-M   'P 1'
#
loop_
_entity.id
_entity.type
_entity.pdbx_description
1 polymer ?
#
loop_
_entity_poly.entity_id
_entity_poly.type
_entity_poly.pdbx_seq_one_letter_code
_entity_poly.pdbx_strand_id
1 'polypeptide(L)'
;MQLPWLIISAVLLIGLVAAVYRRRALKGIRYERYFSKRAAFEGDEVEMIEVIANAKLLPLPWLRLESSIPAGLAFGKQSNLAIHAGEIYQNHSSLFHLRPYRQITRRHKVGCARRGLYRLESATMTTGDPLGLNSEVKRFPLNLELLVYPRAVPLEELPLPNHSWLGEVTVRRWIVEDPFLTAGIRAYRPGDPLSQINWKATARTGELQVHKRDYTADHRLVICLNVEVSDSMWRTVTAPERIELGIRYAASVAEYALRNGLSAGFICNARLTDGPAEPVRIEPQAATDQLELLLETMARLVLDRTVSMVRLLELELEAGAADTDYLIISCHWGEKLAETAELLRRGGNGVEWMEIPDWADQGSGEAGEFDEGMSSFSSISS
;
A
#
# COMPACT_ATOMS: atom_id res chain seq x y z
N MET A 1 -4.86 65.76 32.86
CA MET A 1 -3.47 65.23 33.00
C MET A 1 -3.39 63.70 33.15
N GLN A 2 -4.48 62.93 33.00
CA GLN A 2 -4.46 61.46 33.22
C GLN A 2 -4.15 60.63 31.97
N LEU A 3 -4.34 61.20 30.78
CA LEU A 3 -4.09 60.52 29.50
C LEU A 3 -2.67 59.94 29.33
N PRO A 4 -1.56 60.66 29.63
CA PRO A 4 -0.22 60.09 29.46
C PRO A 4 0.05 58.90 30.39
N TRP A 5 -0.53 58.89 31.59
CA TRP A 5 -0.36 57.78 32.53
C TRP A 5 -1.13 56.53 32.10
N LEU A 6 -2.31 56.70 31.49
CA LEU A 6 -3.05 55.61 30.87
C LEU A 6 -2.27 54.99 29.70
N ILE A 7 -1.63 55.81 28.88
CA ILE A 7 -0.82 55.31 27.75
C ILE A 7 0.40 54.53 28.26
N ILE A 8 1.15 55.08 29.22
CA ILE A 8 2.34 54.41 29.79
C ILE A 8 1.96 53.08 30.45
N SER A 9 0.88 53.05 31.24
CA SER A 9 0.42 51.82 31.89
C SER A 9 -0.07 50.78 30.89
N ALA A 10 -0.76 51.18 29.82
CA ALA A 10 -1.15 50.28 28.74
C ALA A 10 0.05 49.67 28.02
N VAL A 11 1.07 50.47 27.68
CA VAL A 11 2.30 49.98 27.03
C VAL A 11 3.06 49.02 27.94
N LEU A 12 3.18 49.33 29.23
CA LEU A 12 3.81 48.44 30.22
C LEU A 12 3.04 47.12 30.35
N LEU A 13 1.70 47.15 30.39
CA LEU A 13 0.87 45.95 30.44
C LEU A 13 1.03 45.10 29.19
N ILE A 14 1.02 45.72 28.00
CA ILE A 14 1.26 45.04 26.72
C ILE A 14 2.63 44.38 26.71
N GLY A 15 3.67 45.11 27.12
CA GLY A 15 5.03 44.59 27.22
C GLY A 15 5.16 43.42 28.20
N LEU A 16 4.46 43.49 29.35
CA LEU A 16 4.40 42.41 30.33
C LEU A 16 3.72 41.17 29.74
N VAL A 17 2.55 41.32 29.13
CA VAL A 17 1.81 40.22 28.48
C VAL A 17 2.69 39.56 27.40
N ALA A 18 3.27 40.35 26.51
CA ALA A 18 4.15 39.88 25.45
C ALA A 18 5.37 39.09 26.02
N ALA A 19 5.97 39.57 27.11
CA ALA A 19 7.08 38.89 27.79
C ALA A 19 6.65 37.56 28.47
N VAL A 20 5.45 37.51 29.04
CA VAL A 20 4.89 36.27 29.62
C VAL A 20 4.66 35.23 28.53
N TYR A 21 4.03 35.62 27.42
CA TYR A 21 3.78 34.72 26.28
C TYR A 21 5.09 34.18 25.70
N ARG A 22 6.05 35.05 25.39
CA ARG A 22 7.39 34.66 24.91
C ARG A 22 8.04 33.56 25.77
N ARG A 23 7.95 33.67 27.10
CA ARG A 23 8.62 32.71 28.02
C ARG A 23 7.81 31.46 28.35
N ARG A 24 6.48 31.52 28.29
CA ARG A 24 5.59 30.48 28.84
C ARG A 24 4.57 29.91 27.86
N ALA A 25 4.38 30.49 26.67
CA ALA A 25 3.33 30.07 25.75
C ALA A 25 3.47 28.61 25.33
N LEU A 26 4.67 28.16 24.93
CA LEU A 26 4.90 26.78 24.50
C LEU A 26 5.29 25.81 25.63
N LYS A 27 5.43 26.30 26.88
CA LYS A 27 5.72 25.45 28.04
C LYS A 27 4.44 24.76 28.52
N GLY A 28 4.57 23.50 28.97
CA GLY A 28 3.44 22.74 29.50
C GLY A 28 2.34 22.42 28.48
N ILE A 29 2.66 22.38 27.20
CA ILE A 29 1.76 21.84 26.18
C ILE A 29 2.12 20.38 25.95
N ARG A 30 1.12 19.49 26.00
CA ARG A 30 1.23 18.10 25.59
C ARG A 30 0.57 17.94 24.25
N TYR A 31 1.20 17.16 23.38
CA TYR A 31 0.77 16.98 22.02
C TYR A 31 1.07 15.55 21.58
N GLU A 32 0.05 14.86 21.14
CA GLU A 32 0.10 13.47 20.66
C GLU A 32 -0.70 13.39 19.35
N ARG A 33 -0.19 12.61 18.41
CA ARG A 33 -0.89 12.32 17.16
C ARG A 33 -0.67 10.85 16.81
N TYR A 34 -1.69 10.17 16.34
CA TYR A 34 -1.61 8.76 15.94
C TYR A 34 -2.68 8.42 14.91
N PHE A 35 -2.48 7.34 14.16
CA PHE A 35 -3.50 6.78 13.28
C PHE A 35 -4.36 5.76 14.03
N SER A 36 -5.63 5.65 13.68
CA SER A 36 -6.56 4.66 14.25
C SER A 36 -6.16 3.23 13.95
N LYS A 37 -5.40 3.01 12.87
CA LYS A 37 -4.88 1.72 12.42
C LYS A 37 -3.39 1.86 12.10
N ARG A 38 -2.62 0.78 12.24
CA ARG A 38 -1.20 0.72 11.85
C ARG A 38 -1.01 0.44 10.36
N ALA A 39 -1.95 -0.30 9.78
CA ALA A 39 -1.98 -0.61 8.36
C ALA A 39 -3.39 -0.44 7.78
N ALA A 40 -3.46 -0.17 6.48
CA ALA A 40 -4.68 -0.07 5.70
C ALA A 40 -4.40 -0.46 4.24
N PHE A 41 -5.43 -0.70 3.44
CA PHE A 41 -5.25 -0.92 2.01
C PHE A 41 -5.35 0.41 1.24
N GLU A 42 -4.73 0.45 0.07
CA GLU A 42 -4.93 1.52 -0.89
C GLU A 42 -6.44 1.66 -1.21
N GLY A 43 -6.94 2.90 -1.15
CA GLY A 43 -8.35 3.25 -1.26
C GLY A 43 -9.11 3.28 0.06
N ASP A 44 -8.56 2.75 1.17
CA ASP A 44 -9.21 2.80 2.47
C ASP A 44 -9.20 4.21 3.08
N GLU A 45 -10.11 4.44 4.03
CA GLU A 45 -10.11 5.62 4.89
C GLU A 45 -9.65 5.24 6.31
N VAL A 46 -8.71 6.00 6.87
CA VAL A 46 -8.24 5.90 8.25
C VAL A 46 -8.44 7.21 9.00
N GLU A 47 -8.57 7.14 10.33
CA GLU A 47 -8.63 8.35 11.15
C GLU A 47 -7.23 8.71 11.67
N MET A 48 -6.78 9.94 11.42
CA MET A 48 -5.65 10.54 12.12
C MET A 48 -6.20 11.34 13.30
N ILE A 49 -5.82 10.92 14.50
CA ILE A 49 -6.29 11.49 15.76
C ILE A 49 -5.21 12.39 16.33
N GLU A 50 -5.56 13.63 16.63
CA GLU A 50 -4.68 14.65 17.18
C GLU A 50 -5.20 15.07 18.55
N VAL A 51 -4.37 14.90 19.58
CA VAL A 51 -4.70 15.23 20.97
C VAL A 51 -3.74 16.30 21.46
N ILE A 52 -4.30 17.43 21.87
CA ILE A 52 -3.52 18.55 22.38
C ILE A 52 -4.07 19.05 23.71
N ALA A 53 -3.19 19.24 24.69
CA ALA A 53 -3.55 19.67 26.03
C ALA A 53 -2.70 20.84 26.53
N ASN A 54 -3.36 21.83 27.13
CA ASN A 54 -2.73 22.96 27.80
C ASN A 54 -2.65 22.70 29.31
N ALA A 55 -1.50 22.28 29.83
CA ALA A 55 -1.33 21.98 31.26
C ALA A 55 -0.94 23.21 32.10
N LYS A 56 -1.35 24.42 31.69
CA LYS A 56 -1.04 25.68 32.38
C LYS A 56 -2.24 26.63 32.42
N LEU A 57 -2.14 27.63 33.30
CA LEU A 57 -3.13 28.69 33.47
C LEU A 57 -3.16 29.68 32.29
N LEU A 58 -2.06 29.86 31.57
CA LEU A 58 -1.99 30.80 30.45
C LEU A 58 -2.79 30.25 29.26
N PRO A 59 -3.86 30.93 28.81
CA PRO A 59 -4.57 30.55 27.60
C PRO A 59 -3.71 30.78 26.36
N LEU A 60 -4.00 30.03 25.30
CA LEU A 60 -3.41 30.22 23.98
C LEU A 60 -4.53 30.68 23.05
N PRO A 61 -4.60 31.99 22.74
CA PRO A 61 -5.67 32.56 21.92
C PRO A 61 -5.60 32.02 20.49
N TRP A 62 -4.42 31.60 20.04
CA TRP A 62 -4.22 30.89 18.79
C TRP A 62 -2.98 30.01 18.93
N LEU A 63 -3.06 28.83 18.34
CA LEU A 63 -1.97 27.87 18.27
C LEU A 63 -2.07 27.18 16.93
N ARG A 64 -1.06 27.37 16.09
CA ARG A 64 -0.99 26.77 14.76
C ARG A 64 -0.07 25.56 14.82
N LEU A 65 -0.54 24.44 14.31
CA LEU A 65 0.22 23.22 14.12
C LEU A 65 0.37 22.99 12.63
N GLU A 66 1.60 22.93 12.16
CA GLU A 66 1.95 22.70 10.76
C GLU A 66 2.74 21.40 10.67
N SER A 67 2.34 20.51 9.76
CA SER A 67 3.06 19.28 9.45
C SER A 67 3.08 19.06 7.96
N SER A 68 4.24 18.67 7.42
CA SER A 68 4.34 18.14 6.07
C SER A 68 3.82 16.71 6.07
N ILE A 69 2.87 16.41 5.19
CA ILE A 69 2.30 15.07 5.03
C ILE A 69 2.53 14.61 3.59
N PRO A 70 2.96 13.37 3.34
CA PRO A 70 3.14 12.88 1.98
C PRO A 70 1.84 12.95 1.15
N ALA A 71 1.95 13.23 -0.15
CA ALA A 71 0.81 13.40 -1.04
C ALA A 71 -0.03 12.12 -1.26
N GLY A 72 0.55 10.94 -0.97
CA GLY A 72 -0.16 9.66 -1.05
C GLY A 72 -1.23 9.46 0.05
N LEU A 73 -1.31 10.34 1.05
CA LEU A 73 -2.39 10.40 2.02
C LEU A 73 -3.32 11.57 1.69
N ALA A 74 -4.53 11.31 1.21
CA ALA A 74 -5.50 12.35 0.87
C ALA A 74 -6.25 12.83 2.12
N PHE A 75 -6.14 14.11 2.48
CA PHE A 75 -6.95 14.70 3.54
C PHE A 75 -8.23 15.29 2.92
N GLY A 76 -9.38 15.04 3.55
CA GLY A 76 -10.64 15.64 3.10
C GLY A 76 -10.56 17.18 3.08
N LYS A 77 -11.31 17.82 2.17
CA LYS A 77 -11.47 19.29 2.12
C LYS A 77 -12.19 19.78 3.39
N GLN A 78 -11.47 19.98 4.49
CA GLN A 78 -12.03 20.65 5.67
C GLN A 78 -11.76 22.16 5.58
N SER A 79 -12.78 22.95 5.92
CA SER A 79 -12.84 24.42 5.79
C SER A 79 -11.80 25.22 6.59
N ASN A 80 -10.89 24.56 7.32
CA ASN A 80 -9.80 25.17 8.08
C ASN A 80 -8.41 24.65 7.65
N LEU A 81 -8.31 23.96 6.51
CA LEU A 81 -7.07 23.39 5.99
C LEU A 81 -6.59 24.22 4.79
N ALA A 82 -5.42 24.86 4.93
CA ALA A 82 -4.70 25.41 3.77
C ALA A 82 -3.82 24.30 3.19
N ILE A 83 -4.36 23.54 2.24
CA ILE A 83 -3.61 22.52 1.50
C ILE A 83 -2.88 23.24 0.36
N HIS A 84 -1.58 23.46 0.54
CA HIS A 84 -0.69 23.79 -0.58
C HIS A 84 -0.11 22.48 -1.10
N ALA A 85 -0.62 22.02 -2.24
CA ALA A 85 -0.12 20.81 -2.88
C ALA A 85 1.27 21.10 -3.47
N GLY A 86 2.30 20.47 -2.90
CA GLY A 86 3.52 20.15 -3.65
C GLY A 86 3.35 18.77 -4.30
N GLU A 87 4.22 18.44 -5.26
CA GLU A 87 4.16 17.16 -6.00
C GLU A 87 4.38 15.92 -5.10
N ILE A 88 5.08 16.08 -3.96
CA ILE A 88 5.48 14.98 -3.07
C ILE A 88 4.89 15.12 -1.65
N TYR A 89 4.68 16.36 -1.20
CA TYR A 89 4.20 16.68 0.14
C TYR A 89 3.12 17.75 0.10
N GLN A 90 2.20 17.67 1.04
CA GLN A 90 1.18 18.69 1.31
C GLN A 90 1.35 19.26 2.71
N ASN A 91 1.13 20.56 2.86
CA ASN A 91 1.13 21.20 4.17
C ASN A 91 -0.22 21.01 4.84
N HIS A 92 -0.23 20.34 5.99
CA HIS A 92 -1.40 20.24 6.86
C HIS A 92 -1.24 21.25 8.00
N SER A 93 -2.10 22.28 8.00
CA SER A 93 -2.13 23.31 9.03
C SER A 93 -3.42 23.20 9.85
N SER A 94 -3.29 23.14 11.17
CA SER A 94 -4.41 23.11 12.12
C SER A 94 -4.31 24.26 13.10
N LEU A 95 -5.38 25.06 13.18
CA LEU A 95 -5.47 26.19 14.11
C LEU A 95 -6.31 25.81 15.33
N PHE A 96 -5.82 26.11 16.52
CA PHE A 96 -6.46 25.80 17.80
C PHE A 96 -6.57 27.02 18.70
N HIS A 97 -7.61 27.01 19.53
CA HIS A 97 -7.79 27.94 20.65
C HIS A 97 -7.74 27.13 21.94
N LEU A 98 -6.64 27.19 22.70
CA LEU A 98 -6.43 26.35 23.88
C LEU A 98 -6.68 27.13 25.17
N ARG A 99 -7.81 26.85 25.81
CA ARG A 99 -8.13 27.38 27.15
C ARG A 99 -7.19 26.78 28.22
N PRO A 100 -7.12 27.41 29.41
CA PRO A 100 -6.33 26.89 30.52
C PRO A 100 -6.82 25.49 30.94
N TYR A 101 -5.90 24.56 31.20
CA TYR A 101 -6.22 23.20 31.67
C TYR A 101 -7.24 22.44 30.83
N ARG A 102 -7.27 22.71 29.51
CA ARG A 102 -8.16 22.03 28.57
C ARG A 102 -7.39 21.18 27.58
N GLN A 103 -8.03 20.10 27.17
CA GLN A 103 -7.61 19.20 26.11
C GLN A 103 -8.60 19.29 24.95
N ILE A 104 -8.08 19.25 23.74
CA ILE A 104 -8.85 19.16 22.50
C ILE A 104 -8.39 17.90 21.77
N THR A 105 -9.35 17.10 21.31
CA THR A 105 -9.10 15.95 20.44
C THR A 105 -9.77 16.24 19.09
N ARG A 106 -9.00 16.19 18.01
CA ARG A 106 -9.49 16.27 16.63
C ARG A 106 -9.29 14.95 15.93
N ARG A 107 -10.21 14.62 15.03
CA ARG A 107 -10.14 13.44 14.18
C ARG A 107 -10.21 13.91 12.73
N HIS A 108 -9.23 13.52 11.95
CA HIS A 108 -9.14 13.82 10.54
C HIS A 108 -9.32 12.52 9.76
N LYS A 109 -10.22 12.54 8.79
CA LYS A 109 -10.35 11.45 7.82
C LYS A 109 -9.24 11.57 6.81
N VAL A 110 -8.51 10.49 6.62
CA VAL A 110 -7.36 10.39 5.71
C VAL A 110 -7.61 9.22 4.77
N GLY A 111 -7.74 9.52 3.47
CA GLY A 111 -7.80 8.52 2.42
C GLY A 111 -6.40 8.03 2.06
N CYS A 112 -6.23 6.73 1.96
CA CYS A 112 -5.00 6.08 1.52
C CYS A 112 -4.96 6.06 -0.01
N ALA A 113 -4.49 7.14 -0.65
CA ALA A 113 -4.60 7.30 -2.11
C ALA A 113 -3.60 6.44 -2.89
N ARG A 114 -2.43 6.14 -2.31
CA ARG A 114 -1.40 5.27 -2.91
C ARG A 114 -0.84 4.34 -1.86
N ARG A 115 -0.39 3.14 -2.28
CA ARG A 115 0.40 2.27 -1.40
C ARG A 115 1.70 2.96 -0.95
N GLY A 116 2.22 2.55 0.18
CA GLY A 116 3.45 3.15 0.68
C GLY A 116 3.62 3.05 2.19
N LEU A 117 4.83 3.33 2.62
CA LEU A 117 5.17 3.56 4.01
C LEU A 117 5.17 5.07 4.30
N TYR A 118 4.22 5.53 5.10
CA TYR A 118 4.07 6.95 5.42
C TYR A 118 4.56 7.25 6.83
N ARG A 119 5.60 8.08 6.94
CA ARG A 119 6.12 8.56 8.21
C ARG A 119 5.89 10.04 8.42
N LEU A 120 5.42 10.40 9.62
CA LEU A 120 5.32 11.78 10.07
C LEU A 120 6.20 11.97 11.31
N GLU A 121 7.36 12.58 11.09
CA GLU A 121 8.43 12.68 12.10
C GLU A 121 8.31 13.90 13.02
N SER A 122 7.58 14.93 12.61
CA SER A 122 7.42 16.11 13.43
C SER A 122 6.25 16.99 13.02
N ALA A 123 5.77 17.78 13.97
CA ALA A 123 4.92 18.93 13.73
C ALA A 123 5.58 20.20 14.27
N THR A 124 5.47 21.30 13.53
CA THR A 124 5.89 22.62 13.97
C THR A 124 4.73 23.31 14.63
N MET A 125 4.93 23.73 15.88
CA MET A 125 3.91 24.42 16.66
C MET A 125 4.28 25.88 16.84
N THR A 126 3.38 26.76 16.40
CA THR A 126 3.57 28.22 16.43
C THR A 126 2.45 28.85 17.23
N THR A 127 2.80 29.73 18.18
CA THR A 127 1.85 30.50 18.98
C THR A 127 2.41 31.88 19.26
N GLY A 128 1.61 32.77 19.81
CA GLY A 128 2.06 34.12 20.13
C GLY A 128 1.12 34.80 21.09
N ASP A 129 1.45 36.05 21.40
CA ASP A 129 0.55 36.89 22.17
C ASP A 129 -0.70 37.27 21.34
N PRO A 130 -1.79 37.71 21.99
CA PRO A 130 -3.02 38.09 21.30
C PRO A 130 -2.87 39.27 20.34
N LEU A 131 -1.85 40.13 20.52
CA LEU A 131 -1.60 41.32 19.71
C LEU A 131 -0.63 41.03 18.54
N GLY A 132 -0.08 39.82 18.46
CA GLY A 132 0.84 39.40 17.41
C GLY A 132 2.22 40.05 17.48
N LEU A 133 2.62 40.57 18.64
CA LEU A 133 3.91 41.26 18.81
C LEU A 133 5.10 40.30 18.83
N ASN A 134 4.89 39.09 19.34
CA ASN A 134 5.87 38.00 19.39
C ASN A 134 5.22 36.69 18.93
N SER A 135 6.01 35.88 18.24
CA SER A 135 5.67 34.51 17.90
C SER A 135 6.74 33.56 18.43
N GLU A 136 6.32 32.52 19.11
CA GLU A 136 7.14 31.40 19.53
C GLU A 136 6.90 30.20 18.61
N VAL A 137 7.98 29.57 18.19
CA VAL A 137 7.95 28.37 17.34
C VAL A 137 8.69 27.25 18.06
N LYS A 138 8.11 26.05 18.07
CA LYS A 138 8.77 24.85 18.58
C LYS A 138 8.42 23.66 17.71
N ARG A 139 9.44 22.91 17.30
CA ARG A 139 9.29 21.61 16.64
C ARG A 139 8.99 20.55 17.70
N PHE A 140 7.94 19.78 17.49
CA PHE A 140 7.57 18.62 18.30
C PHE A 140 7.90 17.37 17.50
N PRO A 141 8.82 16.51 18.01
CA PRO A 141 9.07 15.22 17.38
C PRO A 141 7.83 14.34 17.51
N LEU A 142 7.58 13.59 16.45
CA LEU A 142 6.52 12.63 16.30
C LEU A 142 7.13 11.33 15.76
N ASN A 143 6.49 10.21 16.02
CA ASN A 143 6.88 8.93 15.45
C ASN A 143 5.62 8.19 14.97
N LEU A 144 4.97 8.76 13.95
CA LEU A 144 3.81 8.13 13.33
C LEU A 144 4.25 7.38 12.09
N GLU A 145 3.78 6.15 11.98
CA GLU A 145 3.95 5.29 10.83
C GLU A 145 2.57 4.74 10.43
N LEU A 146 2.25 4.82 9.14
CA LEU A 146 1.10 4.17 8.53
C LEU A 146 1.59 3.39 7.32
N LEU A 147 1.30 2.09 7.31
CA LEU A 147 1.60 1.23 6.18
C LEU A 147 0.35 1.09 5.31
N VAL A 148 0.46 1.43 4.03
CA VAL A 148 -0.64 1.27 3.07
C VAL A 148 -0.28 0.15 2.11
N TYR A 149 -0.98 -0.97 2.22
CA TYR A 149 -0.84 -2.13 1.34
C TYR A 149 -1.36 -1.83 -0.06
N PRO A 150 -0.77 -2.42 -1.11
CA PRO A 150 -1.37 -2.39 -2.43
C PRO A 150 -2.76 -3.02 -2.40
N ARG A 151 -3.69 -2.45 -3.17
CA ARG A 151 -5.02 -3.05 -3.33
C ARG A 151 -4.97 -4.17 -4.36
N ALA A 152 -5.30 -5.38 -3.93
CA ALA A 152 -5.51 -6.50 -4.83
C ALA A 152 -6.59 -6.18 -5.88
N VAL A 153 -6.35 -6.67 -7.08
CA VAL A 153 -7.20 -6.59 -8.27
C VAL A 153 -7.98 -7.91 -8.36
N PRO A 154 -9.26 -7.89 -8.79
CA PRO A 154 -10.00 -9.12 -9.05
C PRO A 154 -9.25 -10.05 -10.01
N LEU A 155 -9.32 -11.36 -9.78
CA LEU A 155 -8.55 -12.32 -10.58
C LEU A 155 -8.95 -12.33 -12.05
N GLU A 156 -10.19 -11.93 -12.34
CA GLU A 156 -10.75 -11.81 -13.69
C GLU A 156 -10.09 -10.68 -14.51
N GLU A 157 -9.53 -9.68 -13.83
CA GLU A 157 -8.84 -8.55 -14.45
C GLU A 157 -7.33 -8.82 -14.64
N LEU A 158 -6.81 -9.93 -14.09
CA LEU A 158 -5.41 -10.29 -14.28
C LEU A 158 -5.19 -10.79 -15.72
N PRO A 159 -4.13 -10.33 -16.42
CA PRO A 159 -3.77 -10.83 -17.75
C PRO A 159 -3.06 -12.18 -17.63
N LEU A 160 -3.78 -13.18 -17.11
CA LEU A 160 -3.30 -14.54 -17.01
C LEU A 160 -3.27 -15.18 -18.41
N PRO A 161 -2.20 -15.90 -18.76
CA PRO A 161 -2.10 -16.54 -20.07
C PRO A 161 -3.22 -17.59 -20.26
N ASN A 162 -4.15 -17.28 -21.17
CA ASN A 162 -5.27 -18.14 -21.55
C ASN A 162 -4.80 -19.21 -22.56
N HIS A 163 -3.91 -20.12 -22.18
CA HIS A 163 -3.64 -21.30 -23.01
C HIS A 163 -4.70 -22.37 -22.74
N SER A 164 -5.68 -22.44 -23.63
CA SER A 164 -6.39 -23.68 -23.92
C SER A 164 -6.12 -24.06 -25.37
N TRP A 165 -6.32 -25.35 -25.68
CA TRP A 165 -6.28 -26.00 -27.00
C TRP A 165 -4.88 -26.48 -27.46
N LEU A 166 -4.69 -27.80 -27.39
CA LEU A 166 -3.57 -28.65 -27.84
C LEU A 166 -2.39 -28.89 -26.86
N GLY A 167 -2.54 -29.90 -26.02
CA GLY A 167 -1.55 -31.00 -26.06
C GLY A 167 -0.47 -31.10 -24.98
N GLU A 168 -0.26 -30.13 -24.09
CA GLU A 168 0.71 -30.28 -22.98
C GLU A 168 0.11 -29.81 -21.65
N VAL A 169 -0.45 -30.79 -20.91
CA VAL A 169 -1.05 -30.62 -19.59
C VAL A 169 0.05 -30.74 -18.53
N THR A 170 0.81 -29.67 -18.33
CA THR A 170 1.76 -29.61 -17.19
C THR A 170 1.71 -28.30 -16.41
N VAL A 171 1.08 -27.25 -16.93
CA VAL A 171 1.39 -25.87 -16.49
C VAL A 171 0.32 -25.20 -15.60
N ARG A 172 -0.70 -25.94 -15.16
CA ARG A 172 -1.83 -25.37 -14.37
C ARG A 172 -1.86 -25.69 -12.87
N ARG A 173 -0.83 -26.34 -12.30
CA ARG A 173 -0.95 -26.92 -10.95
C ARG A 173 -1.24 -25.91 -9.82
N TRP A 174 -0.97 -24.61 -9.98
CA TRP A 174 -1.16 -23.60 -8.94
C TRP A 174 -2.38 -22.67 -9.13
N ILE A 175 -3.01 -22.63 -10.32
CA ILE A 175 -4.16 -21.73 -10.59
C ILE A 175 -5.47 -22.46 -10.94
N VAL A 176 -5.42 -23.71 -11.43
CA VAL A 176 -6.62 -24.53 -11.72
C VAL A 176 -6.48 -25.90 -11.06
N GLU A 177 -7.41 -26.23 -10.16
CA GLU A 177 -7.50 -27.57 -9.60
C GLU A 177 -7.70 -28.60 -10.73
N ASP A 178 -6.79 -29.58 -10.85
CA ASP A 178 -6.97 -30.69 -11.79
C ASP A 178 -8.11 -31.60 -11.29
N PRO A 179 -9.25 -31.70 -12.01
CA PRO A 179 -10.39 -32.54 -11.60
C PRO A 179 -10.07 -34.05 -11.67
N PHE A 180 -8.97 -34.45 -12.31
CA PHE A 180 -8.64 -35.84 -12.63
C PHE A 180 -7.51 -36.43 -11.77
N LEU A 181 -6.81 -35.63 -10.96
CA LEU A 181 -5.77 -36.09 -10.02
C LEU A 181 -6.35 -36.42 -8.64
N THR A 182 -7.03 -37.57 -8.53
CA THR A 182 -7.30 -38.21 -7.23
C THR A 182 -6.08 -39.01 -6.77
N ALA A 183 -5.34 -38.50 -5.79
CA ALA A 183 -4.17 -39.15 -5.18
C ALA A 183 -4.48 -40.42 -4.37
N GLY A 184 -5.77 -40.70 -4.18
CA GLY A 184 -6.24 -41.85 -3.42
C GLY A 184 -7.53 -41.53 -2.68
N ILE A 185 -7.82 -42.37 -1.69
CA ILE A 185 -9.05 -42.33 -0.91
C ILE A 185 -8.64 -42.38 0.56
N ARG A 186 -9.25 -41.55 1.42
CA ARG A 186 -9.05 -41.59 2.88
C ARG A 186 -10.38 -41.70 3.61
N ALA A 187 -10.34 -42.23 4.84
CA ALA A 187 -11.50 -42.25 5.71
C ALA A 187 -11.99 -40.82 6.03
N TYR A 188 -13.31 -40.65 6.02
CA TYR A 188 -14.01 -39.42 6.38
C TYR A 188 -13.70 -39.04 7.83
N ARG A 189 -13.41 -37.76 8.07
CA ARG A 189 -13.26 -37.19 9.40
C ARG A 189 -14.35 -36.15 9.65
N PRO A 190 -14.87 -36.04 10.88
CA PRO A 190 -15.80 -34.98 11.24
C PRO A 190 -15.18 -33.61 10.95
N GLY A 191 -15.77 -32.86 10.01
CA GLY A 191 -15.23 -31.59 9.48
C GLY A 191 -15.05 -31.59 7.96
N ASP A 192 -15.02 -32.76 7.33
CA ASP A 192 -14.92 -32.86 5.87
C ASP A 192 -16.27 -32.50 5.18
N PRO A 193 -16.26 -31.73 4.08
CA PRO A 193 -17.48 -31.39 3.33
C PRO A 193 -18.14 -32.64 2.75
N LEU A 194 -19.47 -32.76 2.92
CA LEU A 194 -20.24 -33.91 2.42
C LEU A 194 -20.19 -34.04 0.88
N SER A 195 -19.94 -32.94 0.16
CA SER A 195 -19.75 -32.93 -1.30
C SER A 195 -18.51 -33.69 -1.76
N GLN A 196 -17.57 -33.99 -0.86
CA GLN A 196 -16.31 -34.67 -1.17
C GLN A 196 -16.35 -36.19 -0.90
N ILE A 197 -17.51 -36.72 -0.49
CA ILE A 197 -17.69 -38.15 -0.24
C ILE A 197 -17.65 -38.91 -1.56
N ASN A 198 -16.73 -39.86 -1.65
CA ASN A 198 -16.72 -40.84 -2.73
C ASN A 198 -17.68 -41.98 -2.38
N TRP A 199 -18.92 -41.88 -2.86
CA TRP A 199 -19.96 -42.88 -2.63
C TRP A 199 -19.60 -44.27 -3.16
N LYS A 200 -18.83 -44.35 -4.25
CA LYS A 200 -18.40 -45.61 -4.86
C LYS A 200 -17.37 -46.34 -4.00
N ALA A 201 -16.44 -45.62 -3.38
CA ALA A 201 -15.46 -46.16 -2.44
C ALA A 201 -16.08 -46.51 -1.08
N THR A 202 -17.00 -45.67 -0.61
CA THR A 202 -17.80 -45.90 0.60
C THR A 202 -18.63 -47.19 0.47
N ALA A 203 -19.30 -47.39 -0.67
CA ALA A 203 -20.09 -48.60 -0.92
C ALA A 203 -19.28 -49.90 -0.90
N ARG A 204 -17.97 -49.83 -1.22
CA ARG A 204 -17.08 -51.01 -1.23
C ARG A 204 -16.45 -51.30 0.13
N THR A 205 -16.21 -50.26 0.94
CA THR A 205 -15.50 -50.39 2.22
C THR A 205 -16.42 -50.40 3.43
N GLY A 206 -17.67 -49.96 3.29
CA GLY A 206 -18.66 -49.88 4.38
C GLY A 206 -18.46 -48.68 5.31
N GLU A 207 -17.38 -47.93 5.13
CA GLU A 207 -17.05 -46.72 5.91
C GLU A 207 -17.05 -45.51 4.98
N LEU A 208 -17.42 -44.33 5.48
CA LEU A 208 -17.41 -43.09 4.69
C LEU A 208 -15.98 -42.78 4.24
N GLN A 209 -15.80 -42.67 2.92
CA GLN A 209 -14.53 -42.37 2.28
C GLN A 209 -14.62 -41.05 1.51
N VAL A 210 -13.58 -40.22 1.60
CA VAL A 210 -13.46 -38.97 0.84
C VAL A 210 -12.28 -39.04 -0.12
N HIS A 211 -12.39 -38.34 -1.25
CA HIS A 211 -11.27 -38.19 -2.18
C HIS A 211 -10.08 -37.54 -1.46
N LYS A 212 -8.93 -38.22 -1.43
CA LYS A 212 -7.68 -37.62 -0.96
C LYS A 212 -7.12 -36.78 -2.10
N ARG A 213 -7.12 -35.46 -1.93
CA ARG A 213 -6.39 -34.54 -2.82
C ARG A 213 -4.90 -34.76 -2.59
N ASP A 214 -4.10 -34.89 -3.64
CA ASP A 214 -2.65 -34.84 -3.47
C ASP A 214 -2.29 -33.41 -3.12
N TYR A 215 -1.65 -33.24 -1.98
CA TYR A 215 -0.88 -32.04 -1.66
C TYR A 215 0.62 -32.37 -1.72
N THR A 216 1.03 -33.41 -2.47
CA THR A 216 2.41 -33.94 -2.42
C THR A 216 3.41 -33.32 -3.40
N ALA A 217 3.07 -32.22 -4.04
CA ALA A 217 4.09 -31.26 -4.44
C ALA A 217 3.91 -30.05 -3.53
N ASP A 218 4.93 -29.75 -2.73
CA ASP A 218 5.07 -28.47 -2.02
C ASP A 218 5.23 -27.40 -3.09
N HIS A 219 4.10 -27.00 -3.70
CA HIS A 219 4.08 -26.06 -4.81
C HIS A 219 4.52 -24.69 -4.27
N ARG A 220 5.79 -24.38 -4.53
CA ARG A 220 6.42 -23.11 -4.16
C ARG A 220 6.24 -22.15 -5.32
N LEU A 221 5.36 -21.18 -5.16
CA LEU A 221 5.21 -20.08 -6.09
C LEU A 221 6.17 -18.95 -5.69
N VAL A 222 7.00 -18.49 -6.62
CA VAL A 222 7.79 -17.27 -6.47
C VAL A 222 7.24 -16.23 -7.45
N ILE A 223 6.75 -15.12 -6.90
CA ILE A 223 6.26 -14.00 -7.70
C ILE A 223 7.43 -13.06 -7.97
N CYS A 224 7.81 -12.90 -9.23
CA CYS A 224 8.91 -12.05 -9.66
C CYS A 224 8.37 -10.76 -10.26
N LEU A 225 8.48 -9.65 -9.55
CA LEU A 225 8.10 -8.34 -10.10
C LEU A 225 9.31 -7.64 -10.70
N ASN A 226 9.28 -7.41 -12.01
CA ASN A 226 10.27 -6.63 -12.72
C ASN A 226 9.87 -5.15 -12.80
N VAL A 227 10.72 -4.27 -12.25
CA VAL A 227 10.52 -2.81 -12.34
C VAL A 227 11.15 -2.17 -13.58
N GLU A 228 11.85 -2.95 -14.42
CA GLU A 228 12.46 -2.47 -15.66
C GLU A 228 11.42 -2.28 -16.77
N VAL A 229 11.49 -1.14 -17.46
CA VAL A 229 10.66 -0.86 -18.65
C VAL A 229 11.43 -0.99 -19.96
N SER A 230 12.77 -1.13 -19.90
CA SER A 230 13.66 -1.34 -21.05
C SER A 230 15.01 -1.89 -20.60
N ASP A 231 15.76 -2.51 -21.53
CA ASP A 231 17.12 -3.00 -21.27
C ASP A 231 18.12 -1.88 -20.92
N SER A 232 17.87 -0.66 -21.40
CA SER A 232 18.72 0.51 -21.18
C SER A 232 18.39 1.27 -19.89
N MET A 233 17.36 0.84 -19.14
CA MET A 233 17.00 1.47 -17.88
C MET A 233 18.14 1.35 -16.87
N TRP A 234 18.45 2.45 -16.18
CA TRP A 234 19.53 2.50 -15.20
C TRP A 234 19.05 2.36 -13.76
N ARG A 235 18.23 3.29 -13.26
CA ARG A 235 17.77 3.30 -11.85
C ARG A 235 16.32 3.73 -11.70
N THR A 236 16.00 4.93 -12.19
CA THR A 236 14.67 5.51 -12.04
C THR A 236 13.68 4.91 -13.04
N VAL A 237 12.55 4.43 -12.53
CA VAL A 237 11.44 3.93 -13.36
C VAL A 237 10.77 5.09 -14.09
N THR A 238 10.65 5.00 -15.43
CA THR A 238 10.03 6.06 -16.25
C THR A 238 8.52 5.93 -16.40
N ALA A 239 7.97 4.74 -16.18
CA ALA A 239 6.52 4.46 -16.16
C ALA A 239 6.08 3.89 -14.80
N PRO A 240 6.13 4.69 -13.72
CA PRO A 240 5.87 4.20 -12.37
C PRO A 240 4.46 3.62 -12.22
N GLU A 241 3.45 4.18 -12.90
CA GLU A 241 2.06 3.73 -12.85
C GLU A 241 1.88 2.28 -13.34
N ARG A 242 2.63 1.86 -14.36
CA ARG A 242 2.62 0.46 -14.83
C ARG A 242 3.19 -0.46 -13.77
N ILE A 243 4.30 -0.09 -13.15
CA ILE A 243 4.89 -0.92 -12.09
C ILE A 243 3.99 -0.96 -10.85
N GLU A 244 3.30 0.13 -10.50
CA GLU A 244 2.27 0.12 -9.44
C GLU A 244 1.15 -0.89 -9.74
N LEU A 245 0.67 -0.98 -10.99
CA LEU A 245 -0.27 -2.01 -11.41
C LEU A 245 0.32 -3.42 -11.25
N GLY A 246 1.59 -3.62 -11.63
CA GLY A 246 2.31 -4.88 -11.41
C GLY A 246 2.40 -5.28 -9.93
N ILE A 247 2.55 -4.33 -9.02
CA ILE A 247 2.53 -4.58 -7.58
C ILE A 247 1.14 -5.02 -7.11
N ARG A 248 0.08 -4.43 -7.66
CA ARG A 248 -1.30 -4.86 -7.40
C ARG A 248 -1.58 -6.27 -7.93
N TYR A 249 -1.04 -6.62 -9.10
CA TYR A 249 -1.10 -8.00 -9.62
C TYR A 249 -0.36 -8.97 -8.70
N ALA A 250 0.86 -8.64 -8.28
CA ALA A 250 1.64 -9.45 -7.35
C ALA A 250 0.89 -9.69 -6.03
N ALA A 251 0.25 -8.65 -5.48
CA ALA A 251 -0.55 -8.74 -4.26
C ALA A 251 -1.75 -9.70 -4.44
N SER A 252 -2.42 -9.63 -5.60
CA SER A 252 -3.57 -10.47 -5.93
C SER A 252 -3.18 -11.95 -6.05
N VAL A 253 -2.06 -12.22 -6.72
CA VAL A 253 -1.52 -13.56 -6.87
C VAL A 253 -1.06 -14.12 -5.53
N ALA A 254 -0.35 -13.32 -4.71
CA ALA A 254 0.09 -13.73 -3.38
C ALA A 254 -1.10 -14.08 -2.47
N GLU A 255 -2.13 -13.22 -2.47
CA GLU A 255 -3.36 -13.45 -1.72
C GLU A 255 -4.08 -14.71 -2.17
N TYR A 256 -4.22 -14.92 -3.48
CA TYR A 256 -4.84 -16.12 -4.02
C TYR A 256 -4.05 -17.38 -3.64
N ALA A 257 -2.74 -17.39 -3.87
CA ALA A 257 -1.90 -18.55 -3.61
C ALA A 257 -1.95 -18.98 -2.13
N LEU A 258 -1.75 -18.02 -1.22
CA LEU A 258 -1.74 -18.30 0.23
C LEU A 258 -3.12 -18.68 0.76
N ARG A 259 -4.21 -18.07 0.27
CA ARG A 259 -5.58 -18.46 0.65
C ARG A 259 -5.95 -19.87 0.19
N ASN A 260 -5.35 -20.36 -0.89
CA ASN A 260 -5.53 -21.72 -1.39
C ASN A 260 -4.53 -22.73 -0.79
N GLY A 261 -3.71 -22.32 0.18
CA GLY A 261 -2.78 -23.20 0.88
C GLY A 261 -1.48 -23.49 0.13
N LEU A 262 -1.14 -22.69 -0.89
CA LEU A 262 0.13 -22.76 -1.60
C LEU A 262 1.21 -21.98 -0.86
N SER A 263 2.47 -22.39 -1.00
CA SER A 263 3.62 -21.63 -0.51
C SER A 263 3.90 -20.48 -1.49
N ALA A 264 3.95 -19.23 -1.01
CA ALA A 264 4.21 -18.06 -1.87
C ALA A 264 5.38 -17.23 -1.37
N GLY A 265 6.30 -16.90 -2.28
CA GLY A 265 7.44 -16.02 -2.08
C GLY A 265 7.40 -14.85 -3.05
N PHE A 266 8.30 -13.89 -2.86
CA PHE A 266 8.34 -12.69 -3.68
C PHE A 266 9.77 -12.23 -3.92
N ILE A 267 10.09 -11.96 -5.17
CA ILE A 267 11.36 -11.37 -5.56
C ILE A 267 11.12 -10.13 -6.42
N CYS A 268 11.92 -9.09 -6.19
CA CYS A 268 11.81 -7.84 -6.92
C CYS A 268 13.17 -7.17 -7.03
N ASN A 269 13.46 -6.63 -8.21
CA ASN A 269 14.70 -5.93 -8.52
C ASN A 269 14.71 -4.45 -8.08
N ALA A 270 13.74 -4.04 -7.27
CA ALA A 270 13.71 -2.76 -6.56
C ALA A 270 14.17 -2.90 -5.09
N ARG A 271 14.29 -1.78 -4.39
CA ARG A 271 14.66 -1.72 -2.96
C ARG A 271 13.49 -1.37 -2.05
N LEU A 272 13.68 -1.59 -0.75
CA LEU A 272 12.77 -1.12 0.30
C LEU A 272 13.13 0.31 0.76
N THR A 273 12.15 1.01 1.32
CA THR A 273 12.29 2.41 1.81
C THR A 273 13.33 2.54 2.93
N ASP A 274 13.45 1.54 3.82
CA ASP A 274 14.33 1.54 5.00
C ASP A 274 15.40 0.46 4.99
N GLY A 275 15.58 -0.19 3.84
CA GLY A 275 16.53 -1.29 3.68
C GLY A 275 17.87 -0.82 3.11
N PRO A 276 18.88 -1.70 3.11
CA PRO A 276 20.02 -1.53 2.21
C PRO A 276 19.53 -1.44 0.75
N ALA A 277 20.36 -0.86 -0.12
CA ALA A 277 20.06 -0.77 -1.55
C ALA A 277 20.26 -2.12 -2.26
N GLU A 278 19.54 -3.13 -1.79
CA GLU A 278 19.57 -4.52 -2.22
C GLU A 278 18.22 -4.91 -2.84
N PRO A 279 18.21 -5.89 -3.77
CA PRO A 279 16.97 -6.45 -4.27
C PRO A 279 16.18 -7.14 -3.16
N VAL A 280 14.87 -7.20 -3.34
CA VAL A 280 13.96 -7.88 -2.42
C VAL A 280 13.91 -9.36 -2.78
N ARG A 281 14.07 -10.21 -1.77
CA ARG A 281 13.91 -11.67 -1.89
C ARG A 281 13.27 -12.24 -0.63
N ILE A 282 12.10 -12.84 -0.78
CA ILE A 282 11.35 -13.51 0.26
C ILE A 282 11.08 -14.94 -0.18
N GLU A 283 11.53 -15.89 0.64
CA GLU A 283 11.34 -17.32 0.39
C GLU A 283 9.86 -17.72 0.42
N PRO A 284 9.44 -18.64 -0.46
CA PRO A 284 8.10 -19.22 -0.40
C PRO A 284 7.85 -19.96 0.91
N GLN A 285 6.78 -19.58 1.60
CA GLN A 285 6.29 -20.25 2.80
C GLN A 285 4.76 -20.33 2.78
N ALA A 286 4.18 -21.37 3.34
CA ALA A 286 2.74 -21.51 3.56
C ALA A 286 2.33 -21.08 4.99
N ALA A 287 3.01 -20.08 5.54
CA ALA A 287 2.75 -19.59 6.90
C ALA A 287 1.60 -18.58 6.93
N THR A 288 0.89 -18.50 8.06
CA THR A 288 -0.28 -17.61 8.21
C THR A 288 0.07 -16.12 8.11
N ASP A 289 1.28 -15.75 8.53
CA ASP A 289 1.83 -14.39 8.50
C ASP A 289 2.54 -14.05 7.16
N GLN A 290 2.72 -15.03 6.27
CA GLN A 290 3.40 -14.82 5.00
C GLN A 290 2.69 -13.77 4.14
N LEU A 291 1.35 -13.77 4.09
CA LEU A 291 0.61 -12.80 3.29
C LEU A 291 0.84 -11.38 3.79
N GLU A 292 0.83 -11.19 5.12
CA GLU A 292 1.12 -9.91 5.74
C GLU A 292 2.54 -9.46 5.37
N LEU A 293 3.55 -10.33 5.54
CA LEU A 293 4.94 -10.05 5.18
C LEU A 293 5.10 -9.64 3.70
N LEU A 294 4.44 -10.34 2.78
CA LEU A 294 4.48 -10.01 1.36
C LEU A 294 3.84 -8.65 1.08
N LEU A 295 2.67 -8.37 1.64
CA LEU A 295 1.98 -7.08 1.48
C LEU A 295 2.75 -5.93 2.12
N GLU A 296 3.36 -6.14 3.30
CA GLU A 296 4.22 -5.13 3.95
C GLU A 296 5.42 -4.80 3.06
N THR A 297 6.04 -5.83 2.49
CA THR A 297 7.19 -5.70 1.61
C THR A 297 6.81 -4.92 0.37
N MET A 298 5.71 -5.30 -0.29
CA MET A 298 5.15 -4.59 -1.44
C MET A 298 4.79 -3.14 -1.12
N ALA A 299 4.26 -2.85 0.06
CA ALA A 299 3.99 -1.48 0.51
C ALA A 299 5.27 -0.66 0.73
N ARG A 300 6.37 -1.30 1.12
CA ARG A 300 7.67 -0.65 1.37
C ARG A 300 8.55 -0.48 0.12
N LEU A 301 8.16 -1.06 -1.02
CA LEU A 301 8.90 -0.96 -2.28
C LEU A 301 9.02 0.49 -2.76
N VAL A 302 10.26 0.89 -3.05
CA VAL A 302 10.60 2.12 -3.77
C VAL A 302 10.98 1.72 -5.19
N LEU A 303 10.40 2.41 -6.17
CA LEU A 303 10.64 2.17 -7.61
C LEU A 303 12.02 2.71 -8.05
N ASP A 304 13.06 2.14 -7.46
CA ASP A 304 14.47 2.40 -7.72
C ASP A 304 15.17 1.06 -7.92
N ARG A 305 15.62 0.82 -9.15
CA ARG A 305 16.23 -0.44 -9.55
C ARG A 305 17.59 -0.63 -8.87
N THR A 306 17.79 -1.77 -8.21
CA THR A 306 19.06 -2.14 -7.58
C THR A 306 19.93 -3.00 -8.49
N VAL A 307 19.32 -4.00 -9.14
CA VAL A 307 19.95 -4.96 -10.07
C VAL A 307 19.03 -5.21 -11.26
N SER A 308 19.53 -5.85 -12.32
CA SER A 308 18.64 -6.29 -13.40
C SER A 308 17.82 -7.51 -12.99
N MET A 309 16.62 -7.66 -13.56
CA MET A 309 15.83 -8.88 -13.30
C MET A 309 16.57 -10.12 -13.80
N VAL A 310 17.30 -10.01 -14.91
CA VAL A 310 18.19 -11.06 -15.42
C VAL A 310 19.14 -11.56 -14.33
N ARG A 311 19.86 -10.64 -13.65
CA ARG A 311 20.80 -11.01 -12.60
C ARG A 311 20.09 -11.66 -11.40
N LEU A 312 18.88 -11.19 -11.09
CA LEU A 312 18.11 -11.74 -9.99
C LEU A 312 17.70 -13.20 -10.27
N LEU A 313 17.27 -13.51 -11.49
CA LEU A 313 16.98 -14.89 -11.92
C LEU A 313 18.25 -15.77 -12.00
N GLU A 314 19.39 -15.20 -12.42
CA GLU A 314 20.68 -15.91 -12.35
C GLU A 314 21.06 -16.31 -10.92
N LEU A 315 20.79 -15.46 -9.93
CA LEU A 315 21.04 -15.78 -8.52
C LEU A 315 20.15 -16.95 -8.05
N GLU A 316 18.91 -17.06 -8.52
CA GLU A 316 18.04 -18.22 -8.23
C GLU A 316 18.56 -19.51 -8.90
N LEU A 317 19.10 -19.42 -10.11
CA LEU A 317 19.78 -20.53 -10.79
C LEU A 317 21.02 -20.98 -10.00
N GLU A 318 21.85 -20.04 -9.55
CA GLU A 318 23.03 -20.28 -8.73
C GLU A 318 22.67 -20.92 -7.37
N ALA A 319 21.53 -20.55 -6.80
CA ALA A 319 21.00 -21.14 -5.57
C ALA A 319 20.48 -22.58 -5.74
N GLY A 320 20.31 -23.03 -6.98
CA GLY A 320 19.85 -24.39 -7.29
C GLY A 320 18.37 -24.61 -7.00
N ALA A 321 17.53 -23.57 -7.20
CA ALA A 321 16.09 -23.72 -7.04
C ALA A 321 15.55 -24.77 -8.03
N ALA A 322 14.84 -25.77 -7.48
CA ALA A 322 14.15 -26.82 -8.22
C ALA A 322 12.74 -26.98 -7.65
N ASP A 323 11.81 -27.49 -8.47
CA ASP A 323 10.40 -27.70 -8.07
C ASP A 323 9.70 -26.41 -7.58
N THR A 324 10.09 -25.27 -8.16
CA THR A 324 9.52 -23.95 -7.87
C THR A 324 8.84 -23.41 -9.13
N ASP A 325 7.64 -22.84 -8.98
CA ASP A 325 6.92 -22.14 -10.04
C ASP A 325 7.25 -20.65 -9.95
N TYR A 326 7.82 -20.07 -11.00
CA TYR A 326 8.12 -18.63 -11.09
C TYR A 326 7.08 -17.93 -11.94
N LEU A 327 6.39 -16.94 -11.37
CA LEU A 327 5.52 -16.03 -12.12
C LEU A 327 6.24 -14.69 -12.33
N ILE A 328 6.66 -14.41 -13.56
CA ILE A 328 7.35 -13.17 -13.92
C ILE A 328 6.33 -12.13 -14.36
N ILE A 329 6.13 -11.11 -13.53
CA ILE A 329 5.29 -9.95 -13.79
C ILE A 329 6.18 -8.83 -14.31
N SER A 330 6.05 -8.47 -15.58
CA SER A 330 6.96 -7.52 -16.24
C SER A 330 6.24 -6.69 -17.31
N CYS A 331 6.69 -5.44 -17.48
CA CYS A 331 6.32 -4.59 -18.61
C CYS A 331 7.38 -4.61 -19.73
N HIS A 332 8.55 -5.20 -19.47
CA HIS A 332 9.66 -5.31 -20.42
C HIS A 332 10.01 -6.78 -20.69
N TRP A 333 10.20 -7.09 -21.96
CA TRP A 333 10.52 -8.42 -22.46
C TRP A 333 11.82 -8.35 -23.26
N GLY A 334 12.94 -8.55 -22.58
CA GLY A 334 14.27 -8.62 -23.20
C GLY A 334 14.67 -10.04 -23.55
N GLU A 335 15.41 -10.23 -24.63
CA GLU A 335 15.92 -11.53 -25.10
C GLU A 335 16.70 -12.25 -23.99
N LYS A 336 17.60 -11.54 -23.30
CA LYS A 336 18.38 -12.08 -22.18
C LYS A 336 17.49 -12.55 -21.02
N LEU A 337 16.43 -11.80 -20.71
CA LEU A 337 15.51 -12.18 -19.64
C LEU A 337 14.73 -13.45 -20.00
N ALA A 338 14.31 -13.56 -21.26
CA ALA A 338 13.66 -14.77 -21.77
C ALA A 338 14.61 -15.98 -21.77
N GLU A 339 15.87 -15.80 -22.17
CA GLU A 339 16.89 -16.86 -22.11
C GLU A 339 17.12 -17.35 -20.67
N THR A 340 17.28 -16.45 -19.70
CA THR A 340 17.46 -16.82 -18.28
C THR A 340 16.22 -17.51 -17.70
N ALA A 341 15.03 -17.05 -18.05
CA ALA A 341 13.78 -17.70 -17.68
C ALA A 341 13.67 -19.12 -18.26
N GLU A 342 14.12 -19.34 -19.49
CA GLU A 342 14.16 -20.67 -20.10
C GLU A 342 15.21 -21.58 -19.45
N LEU A 343 16.34 -21.03 -18.99
CA LEU A 343 17.31 -21.79 -18.18
C LEU A 343 16.70 -22.24 -16.85
N LEU A 344 15.90 -21.39 -16.18
CA LEU A 344 15.14 -21.78 -14.97
C LEU A 344 14.18 -22.92 -15.29
N ARG A 345 13.45 -22.84 -16.40
CA ARG A 345 12.53 -23.90 -16.85
C ARG A 345 13.25 -25.22 -17.08
N ARG A 346 14.39 -25.20 -17.77
CA ARG A 346 15.25 -26.38 -18.00
C ARG A 346 15.83 -26.97 -16.72
N GLY A 347 15.96 -26.15 -15.66
CA GLY A 347 16.31 -26.58 -14.31
C GLY A 347 15.22 -27.37 -13.58
N GLY A 348 14.05 -27.60 -14.20
CA GLY A 348 12.93 -28.32 -13.61
C GLY A 348 11.94 -27.43 -12.86
N ASN A 349 11.97 -26.11 -13.11
CA ASN A 349 11.06 -25.14 -12.54
C ASN A 349 9.89 -24.84 -13.50
N GLY A 350 8.72 -24.52 -12.97
CA GLY A 350 7.67 -23.87 -13.76
C GLY A 350 8.03 -22.40 -13.97
N VAL A 351 7.78 -21.86 -15.15
CA VAL A 351 7.98 -20.43 -15.43
C VAL A 351 6.79 -19.93 -16.22
N GLU A 352 6.15 -18.88 -15.75
CA GLU A 352 5.02 -18.25 -16.41
C GLU A 352 5.21 -16.73 -16.46
N TRP A 353 4.58 -16.11 -17.45
CA TRP A 353 4.69 -14.68 -17.68
C TRP A 353 3.35 -14.00 -17.50
N MET A 354 3.37 -12.83 -16.89
CA MET A 354 2.24 -11.93 -16.79
C MET A 354 2.69 -10.55 -17.28
N GLU A 355 2.15 -10.15 -18.43
CA GLU A 355 2.45 -8.84 -18.99
C GLU A 355 1.67 -7.76 -18.24
N ILE A 356 2.36 -6.69 -17.85
CA ILE A 356 1.69 -5.49 -17.34
C ILE A 356 1.28 -4.67 -18.57
N PRO A 357 -0.02 -4.49 -18.88
CA PRO A 357 -0.45 -3.75 -20.06
C PRO A 357 0.01 -2.30 -20.02
N ASP A 358 0.08 -1.66 -21.19
CA ASP A 358 0.25 -0.20 -21.24
C ASP A 358 -1.07 0.49 -20.89
N TRP A 359 -1.00 1.62 -20.18
CA TRP A 359 -2.17 2.38 -19.75
C TRP A 359 -3.06 2.80 -20.93
N ALA A 360 -2.46 3.02 -22.11
CA ALA A 360 -3.17 3.42 -23.32
C ALA A 360 -4.18 2.39 -23.82
N ASP A 361 -3.99 1.09 -23.55
CA ASP A 361 -4.85 0.03 -24.07
C ASP A 361 -6.15 -0.15 -23.27
N GLN A 362 -6.19 0.30 -22.01
CA GLN A 362 -7.38 0.17 -21.15
C GLN A 362 -8.44 1.26 -21.42
N GLY A 363 -8.11 2.33 -22.15
CA GLY A 363 -8.99 3.47 -22.41
C GLY A 363 -9.89 3.37 -23.65
N SER A 364 -9.84 2.28 -24.41
CA SER A 364 -10.57 2.15 -25.69
C SER A 364 -11.83 1.26 -25.64
N GLY A 365 -12.14 0.65 -24.49
CA GLY A 365 -13.22 -0.34 -24.35
C GLY A 365 -14.60 0.18 -23.93
N GLU A 366 -14.72 1.39 -23.34
CA GLU A 366 -15.99 1.85 -22.75
C GLU A 366 -16.32 3.34 -22.97
N ALA A 367 -15.82 3.95 -24.04
CA ALA A 367 -16.13 5.33 -24.41
C ALA A 367 -16.84 5.43 -25.77
N GLY A 368 -17.87 4.61 -25.99
CA GLY A 368 -18.61 4.61 -27.25
C GLY A 368 -19.99 3.97 -27.19
N GLU A 369 -20.91 4.51 -26.40
CA GLU A 369 -22.37 4.45 -26.69
C GLU A 369 -23.25 5.27 -25.72
N PHE A 370 -22.89 6.52 -25.41
CA PHE A 370 -23.82 7.42 -24.69
C PHE A 370 -23.63 8.89 -25.08
N ASP A 371 -23.84 9.24 -26.35
CA ASP A 371 -24.37 10.58 -26.72
C ASP A 371 -24.81 10.69 -28.20
N GLU A 372 -25.84 9.94 -28.62
CA GLU A 372 -26.63 10.30 -29.80
C GLU A 372 -28.11 10.20 -29.45
N GLY A 373 -28.60 11.18 -28.69
CA GLY A 373 -29.99 11.16 -28.23
C GLY A 373 -30.54 12.47 -27.72
N MET A 374 -29.98 13.64 -28.10
CA MET A 374 -30.62 14.92 -27.78
C MET A 374 -30.24 16.05 -28.76
N SER A 375 -30.69 15.92 -30.00
CA SER A 375 -30.68 17.03 -30.97
C SER A 375 -31.88 16.99 -31.92
N SER A 376 -33.09 16.92 -31.39
CA SER A 376 -34.27 17.43 -32.09
C SER A 376 -35.41 17.66 -31.10
N PHE A 377 -35.87 18.90 -31.02
CA PHE A 377 -37.20 19.38 -30.62
C PHE A 377 -37.10 20.74 -29.91
N SER A 378 -36.82 21.78 -30.70
CA SER A 378 -37.28 23.13 -30.39
C SER A 378 -37.65 23.86 -31.68
N SER A 379 -38.82 23.54 -32.20
CA SER A 379 -39.57 24.47 -33.05
C SER A 379 -41.05 24.13 -33.04
N ILE A 380 -41.86 25.19 -32.89
CA ILE A 380 -43.30 25.35 -33.21
C ILE A 380 -44.27 25.46 -32.02
N SER A 381 -45.02 26.58 -32.06
CA SER A 381 -46.28 26.95 -31.36
C SER A 381 -46.16 27.34 -29.89
N SER A 382 -46.62 28.50 -29.41
CA SER A 382 -47.50 29.56 -29.93
C SER A 382 -47.20 30.88 -29.24
#